data_AF-A0A3S2CT67-F1
#
_entry.id   AF-A0A3S2CT67-F1
#
_cell.length_a   1.000
_cell.length_b   1.000
_cell.length_c   1.000
_cell.angle_alpha   90.00
_cell.angle_beta   90.00
_cell.angle_gamma   90.00
#
_symmetry.space_group_name_H-M   'P 1'
#
loop_
_entity.id
_entity.type
_entity.pdbx_description
1 polymer ?
#
loop_
_entity_poly.entity_id
_entity_poly.type
_entity_poly.pdbx_seq_one_letter_code
_entity_poly.pdbx_strand_id
1 'polypeptide(L)' 'MPENVRPISKDVPLIQLGVHQCRFPVSEDRSVPGGYRFCAGPTSADRVYCDHHHSIVTAVDPRRSRSGLHPAQRRAA' A
#
# COMPACT_ATOMS: atom_id res chain seq x y z
N MET A 1 18.81 -25.55 -9.88
CA MET A 1 18.48 -24.40 -9.01
C MET A 1 17.61 -23.47 -9.84
N PRO A 2 16.32 -23.24 -9.52
CA PRO A 2 15.57 -22.25 -10.27
C PRO A 2 16.12 -20.88 -9.87
N GLU A 3 16.73 -20.20 -10.83
CA GLU A 3 17.04 -18.79 -10.72
C GLU A 3 15.69 -18.09 -10.54
N ASN A 4 15.37 -17.80 -9.28
CA ASN A 4 14.23 -16.98 -8.92
C ASN A 4 14.58 -15.57 -9.39
N VAL A 5 14.41 -15.33 -10.69
CA VAL A 5 14.43 -14.02 -11.32
C VAL A 5 13.32 -13.23 -10.64
N ARG A 6 13.66 -12.62 -9.50
CA ARG A 6 12.84 -11.58 -8.91
C ARG A 6 12.69 -10.58 -10.04
N PRO A 7 11.47 -10.32 -10.57
CA PRO A 7 11.32 -9.26 -11.53
C PRO A 7 11.90 -8.04 -10.85
N ILE A 8 12.95 -7.46 -11.45
CA ILE A 8 13.55 -6.22 -11.01
C ILE A 8 12.39 -5.24 -10.98
N SER A 9 11.83 -5.03 -9.80
CA SER A 9 10.67 -4.18 -9.59
C SER A 9 11.26 -2.79 -9.64
N LYS A 10 11.51 -2.30 -10.86
CA LYS A 10 11.98 -0.96 -11.09
C LYS A 10 10.81 -0.07 -10.73
N ASP A 11 10.91 0.62 -9.62
CA ASP A 11 9.96 1.66 -9.31
C ASP A 11 10.01 2.73 -10.41
N VAL A 12 8.84 3.24 -10.78
CA VAL A 12 8.68 4.16 -11.93
C VAL A 12 7.93 5.42 -11.51
N PRO A 13 8.16 6.56 -12.18
CA PRO A 13 7.34 7.75 -11.99
C PRO A 13 5.88 7.49 -12.43
N LEU A 14 4.95 8.31 -11.92
CA LEU A 14 3.51 8.14 -12.17
C LEU A 14 3.17 8.06 -13.67
N ILE A 15 3.85 8.84 -14.51
CA ILE A 15 3.61 8.91 -15.96
C ILE A 15 3.97 7.62 -16.71
N GLN A 16 4.80 6.75 -16.12
CA GLN A 16 5.19 5.47 -16.69
C GLN A 16 4.38 4.29 -16.12
N LEU A 17 3.46 4.56 -15.20
CA LEU A 17 2.74 3.52 -14.48
C LEU A 17 1.52 3.04 -15.29
N GLY A 18 1.49 1.74 -15.56
CA GLY A 18 0.39 1.09 -16.26
C GLY A 18 -0.87 0.88 -15.40
N VAL A 19 -1.96 0.45 -16.06
CA VAL A 19 -3.26 0.20 -15.41
C VAL A 19 -3.22 -0.95 -14.38
N HIS A 20 -2.41 -1.98 -14.62
CA HIS A 20 -2.27 -3.17 -13.77
C HIS A 20 -0.96 -3.17 -12.97
N GLN A 21 -0.53 -1.97 -12.57
CA GLN A 21 0.70 -1.78 -11.80
C GLN A 21 0.43 -1.06 -10.48
N CYS A 22 1.21 -1.43 -9.47
CA CYS A 22 1.05 -1.01 -8.09
C CYS A 22 1.36 0.48 -7.94
N ARG A 23 0.38 1.22 -7.41
CA ARG A 23 0.44 2.67 -7.16
C ARG A 23 0.98 3.06 -5.79
N PHE A 24 1.67 2.14 -5.09
CA PHE A 24 2.23 2.46 -3.78
C PHE A 24 3.50 3.32 -3.95
N PRO A 25 3.57 4.52 -3.34
CA PRO A 25 4.76 5.36 -3.41
C PRO A 25 5.88 4.74 -2.56
N VAL A 26 7.07 4.57 -3.13
CA VAL A 26 8.21 3.90 -2.47
C VAL A 26 9.37 4.84 -2.17
N SER A 27 9.50 5.93 -2.91
CA SER A 27 10.56 6.93 -2.71
C SER A 27 10.13 8.30 -3.24
N GLU A 28 10.63 9.35 -2.58
CA GLU A 28 10.54 10.71 -3.12
C GLU A 28 11.61 10.91 -4.20
N ASP A 29 11.24 11.54 -5.30
CA ASP A 29 12.15 11.92 -6.37
C ASP A 29 11.65 13.23 -6.99
N ARG A 30 12.26 14.36 -6.60
CA ARG A 30 11.87 15.69 -7.10
C ARG A 30 12.20 15.90 -8.58
N SER A 31 12.95 15.00 -9.21
CA SER A 31 13.26 15.08 -10.64
C SER A 31 12.11 14.58 -11.52
N VAL A 32 11.13 13.85 -10.95
CA VAL A 32 10.00 13.31 -11.71
C VAL A 32 8.70 14.09 -11.44
N PRO A 33 7.78 14.17 -12.42
CA PRO A 33 6.47 14.76 -12.20
C PRO A 33 5.74 14.10 -11.03
N GLY A 34 5.20 14.94 -10.13
CA GLY A 34 4.53 14.49 -8.92
C GLY A 34 5.48 14.18 -7.75
N GLY A 35 6.80 14.17 -7.95
CA GLY A 35 7.78 14.11 -6.86
C GLY A 35 7.98 12.74 -6.21
N TYR A 36 7.42 11.66 -6.78
CA TYR A 36 7.50 10.31 -6.21
C TYR A 36 7.68 9.24 -7.28
N ARG A 37 8.31 8.13 -6.88
CA ARG A 37 8.38 6.89 -7.64
C ARG A 37 7.51 5.83 -6.99
N PHE A 38 6.97 4.94 -7.81
CA PHE A 38 5.92 3.98 -7.44
C PHE A 38 6.39 2.55 -7.65
N CYS A 39 5.95 1.64 -6.79
CA CYS A 39 6.36 0.22 -6.78
C CYS A 39 6.30 -0.48 -8.14
N ALA A 40 5.32 -0.17 -8.99
CA ALA A 40 5.16 -0.71 -10.35
C ALA A 40 5.00 -2.26 -10.45
N GLY A 41 4.97 -2.97 -9.33
CA GLY A 41 4.70 -4.40 -9.30
C GLY A 41 3.32 -4.75 -9.84
N PRO A 42 3.08 -5.97 -10.33
CA PRO A 42 1.81 -6.36 -10.93
C PRO A 42 0.66 -6.27 -9.93
N THR A 43 -0.52 -5.88 -10.42
CA THR A 43 -1.78 -5.89 -9.66
C THR A 43 -2.88 -6.63 -10.42
N SER A 44 -3.83 -7.18 -9.68
CA SER A 44 -5.09 -7.67 -10.24
C SER A 44 -5.89 -6.51 -10.85
N ALA A 45 -6.80 -6.82 -11.77
CA ALA A 45 -7.58 -5.81 -12.50
C ALA A 45 -8.42 -4.89 -11.59
N ASP A 46 -8.81 -5.39 -10.43
CA ASP A 46 -9.62 -4.74 -9.41
C ASP A 46 -8.80 -4.11 -8.27
N ARG A 47 -7.46 -4.25 -8.29
CA ARG A 47 -6.58 -3.80 -7.20
C ARG A 47 -5.64 -2.68 -7.63
N VAL A 48 -5.55 -1.67 -6.78
CA VAL A 48 -4.66 -0.51 -6.91
C VAL A 48 -3.23 -0.82 -6.48
N TYR A 49 -3.07 -1.75 -5.54
CA TYR A 49 -1.79 -2.14 -4.95
C TYR A 49 -1.53 -3.62 -5.15
N CYS A 50 -0.25 -4.01 -5.23
CA CYS A 50 0.14 -5.42 -5.19
C CYS A 50 -0.16 -6.01 -3.81
N ASP A 51 -0.18 -7.33 -3.67
CA ASP A 51 -0.58 -7.98 -2.41
C ASP A 51 0.25 -7.52 -1.20
N HIS A 52 1.55 -7.30 -1.39
CA HIS A 52 2.42 -6.76 -0.35
C HIS A 52 1.95 -5.38 0.13
N HIS A 53 1.82 -4.42 -0.78
CA HIS A 53 1.43 -3.06 -0.41
C HIS A 53 -0.04 -2.93 -0.03
N HIS A 54 -0.91 -3.80 -0.55
CA HIS A 54 -2.28 -3.92 -0.10
C HIS A 54 -2.33 -4.27 1.39
N SER A 55 -1.56 -5.28 1.82
CA SER A 55 -1.50 -5.67 3.23
C SER A 55 -1.05 -4.55 4.16
N ILE A 56 -0.14 -3.68 3.70
CA ILE A 56 0.34 -2.52 4.46
C ILE A 56 -0.80 -1.51 4.66
N VAL A 57 -1.51 -1.14 3.58
CA VAL A 57 -2.55 -0.12 3.66
C VAL A 57 -3.83 -0.61 4.34
N THR A 58 -4.10 -1.91 4.29
CA THR A 58 -5.24 -2.53 4.99
C THR A 58 -4.88 -3.10 6.35
N ALA A 59 -3.64 -2.91 6.81
CA ALA A 59 -3.24 -3.39 8.13
C ALA A 59 -4.11 -2.71 9.20
N VAL A 60 -4.95 -3.50 9.85
CA VAL A 60 -5.73 -3.04 11.01
C VAL A 60 -4.88 -3.27 12.26
N ASP A 61 -4.65 -2.21 13.05
CA ASP A 61 -4.02 -2.38 14.36
C ASP A 61 -4.92 -3.27 15.25
N PRO A 62 -4.44 -4.43 15.74
CA PRO A 62 -5.22 -5.32 16.59
C PRO A 62 -5.75 -4.65 17.86
N ARG A 63 -5.06 -3.62 18.38
CA ARG A 63 -5.45 -2.86 19.57
C ARG A 63 -6.63 -1.93 19.28
N ARG A 64 -6.73 -1.38 18.08
CA ARG A 64 -7.85 -0.51 17.67
C ARG A 64 -9.17 -1.28 17.55
N SER A 65 -9.10 -2.58 17.24
CA SER A 65 -10.26 -3.46 17.18
C SER A 65 -10.86 -3.81 18.55
N ARG A 66 -10.11 -3.59 19.63
CA ARG A 66 -10.52 -3.94 21.01
C ARG A 66 -11.18 -2.80 21.79
N SER A 67 -11.19 -1.57 21.26
CA SER A 67 -11.75 -0.39 21.94
C SER A 67 -13.27 -0.23 21.82
N GLY A 68 -14.00 -1.27 21.37
CA GLY A 68 -15.46 -1.24 21.19
C GLY A 68 -16.31 -1.61 22.41
N LEU A 69 -15.72 -1.87 23.59
CA LEU A 69 -16.46 -2.26 24.79
C LEU A 69 -16.13 -1.36 25.98
N HIS A 70 -16.69 -0.16 25.98
CA HIS A 70 -17.03 0.48 27.25
C HIS A 70 -18.37 1.20 27.08
N PRO A 71 -19.50 0.62 27.52
CA PRO A 71 -20.72 1.39 27.66
C PRO A 71 -20.42 2.54 28.64
N ALA A 72 -20.66 3.77 28.18
CA ALA A 72 -20.56 4.95 29.01
C ALA A 72 -21.44 4.77 30.25
N GLN A 73 -20.81 4.50 31.38
CA GLN A 73 -21.48 4.45 32.68
C GLN A 73 -21.92 5.90 32.98
N ARG A 74 -23.20 6.18 32.73
CA ARG A 74 -23.86 7.41 33.16
C ARG A 74 -23.58 7.58 34.65
N ARG A 75 -22.87 8.65 35.02
CA ARG A 75 -22.90 9.14 36.40
C ARG A 75 -24.29 9.70 36.65
N ALA A 76 -25.06 9.01 37.48
CA ALA A 76 -26.28 9.53 38.08
C ALA A 76 -25.90 10.30 39.35
N ALA A 77 -26.50 11.48 39.47
CA ALA A 77 -26.66 12.37 40.64
C ALA A 77 -25.40 12.70 41.45
#